data_AF-A3XCF4-F1
#
_entry.id   AF-A3XCF4-F1
#
_cell.length_a   1.000
_cell.length_b   1.000
_cell.length_c   1.000
_cell.angle_alpha   90.00
_cell.angle_beta   90.00
_cell.angle_gamma   90.00
#
_symmetry.space_group_name_H-M   'P 1'
#
loop_
_entity.id
_entity.type
_entity.pdbx_description
1 polymer ?
#
loop_
_entity_poly.entity_id
_entity_poly.type
_entity_poly.pdbx_seq_one_letter_code
_entity_poly.pdbx_strand_id
1 'polypeptide(L)'
;MGSTIRGFEMRDLFIGLFEKFVGGFVLLLWLGVLVGTVAAFLSPNGGVIPAVFTLLAGTTYAVLMGGMMYLFLGVYHNTKRTAEAIEELAKR
;
A
#
# COMPACT_ATOMS: atom_id res chain seq x y z
N MET A 1 8.47 39.97 4.06
CA MET A 1 7.61 39.14 3.20
C MET A 1 7.96 37.69 3.49
N GLY A 2 7.05 37.00 4.18
CA GLY A 2 7.35 35.97 5.17
C GLY A 2 7.88 34.64 4.63
N SER A 3 8.92 34.15 5.28
CA SER A 3 9.57 32.84 5.09
C SER A 3 8.78 31.69 5.74
N THR A 4 7.47 31.59 5.47
CA THR A 4 6.58 30.54 6.04
C THR A 4 6.20 29.47 5.01
N ILE A 5 7.09 29.19 4.06
CA ILE A 5 6.96 28.08 3.10
C ILE A 5 8.11 27.12 3.40
N ARG A 6 7.86 26.03 4.13
CA ARG A 6 8.76 24.85 4.21
C ARG A 6 8.23 23.68 5.03
N GLY A 7 7.28 23.90 5.96
CA GLY A 7 6.72 22.84 6.81
C GLY A 7 5.54 22.07 6.21
N PHE A 8 4.63 22.78 5.52
CA PHE A 8 3.45 22.18 4.88
C PHE A 8 3.85 21.35 3.65
N GLU A 9 4.82 21.84 2.87
CA GLU A 9 5.28 21.17 1.64
C GLU A 9 5.98 19.85 1.91
N MET A 10 6.86 19.75 2.93
CA MET A 10 7.61 18.52 3.20
C MET A 10 6.72 17.36 3.65
N ARG A 11 5.69 17.63 4.46
CA ARG A 11 4.76 16.59 4.94
C ARG A 11 3.92 16.03 3.80
N ASP A 12 3.31 16.89 2.99
CA ASP A 12 2.44 16.44 1.91
C ASP A 12 3.23 15.75 0.79
N LEU A 13 4.48 16.17 0.54
CA LEU A 13 5.42 15.45 -0.32
C LEU A 13 5.78 14.06 0.25
N PHE A 14 6.06 13.96 1.55
CA PHE A 14 6.39 12.68 2.19
C PHE A 14 5.21 11.70 2.14
N ILE A 15 3.99 12.16 2.44
CA ILE A 15 2.78 11.33 2.40
C ILE A 15 2.48 10.89 0.97
N GLY A 16 2.49 11.82 0.00
CA GLY A 16 2.25 11.49 -1.40
C GLY A 16 3.30 10.56 -1.99
N LEU A 17 4.56 10.66 -1.55
CA LEU A 17 5.61 9.72 -1.92
C LEU A 17 5.38 8.34 -1.27
N PHE A 18 5.02 8.32 0.00
CA PHE A 18 4.74 7.08 0.73
C PHE A 18 3.55 6.31 0.12
N GLU A 19 2.48 7.00 -0.28
CA GLU A 19 1.35 6.40 -1.02
C GLU A 19 1.79 5.75 -2.33
N LYS A 20 2.64 6.44 -3.12
CA LYS A 20 3.18 5.90 -4.36
C LYS A 20 4.06 4.67 -4.11
N PHE A 21 4.88 4.68 -3.06
CA PHE A 21 5.65 3.52 -2.66
C PHE A 21 4.76 2.36 -2.26
N VAL A 22 3.73 2.58 -1.43
CA VAL A 22 2.76 1.54 -1.06
C VAL A 22 2.10 0.95 -2.30
N GLY A 23 1.62 1.78 -3.23
CA GLY A 23 1.03 1.30 -4.48
C GLY A 23 2.03 0.51 -5.34
N GLY A 24 3.27 0.98 -5.43
CA GLY A 24 4.35 0.25 -6.11
C GLY A 24 4.64 -1.10 -5.48
N PHE A 25 4.73 -1.18 -4.15
CA PHE A 25 4.94 -2.44 -3.42
C PHE A 25 3.77 -3.41 -3.61
N VAL A 26 2.53 -2.93 -3.54
CA VAL A 26 1.35 -3.77 -3.79
C VAL A 26 1.38 -4.32 -5.21
N LEU A 27 1.71 -3.49 -6.21
CA LEU A 27 1.88 -3.94 -7.59
C LEU A 27 2.96 -5.02 -7.71
N LEU A 28 4.12 -4.81 -7.08
CA LEU A 28 5.22 -5.79 -7.07
C LEU A 28 4.82 -7.09 -6.36
N LEU A 29 4.05 -7.03 -5.27
CA LEU A 29 3.52 -8.22 -4.61
C LEU A 29 2.66 -9.04 -5.56
N TRP A 30 1.72 -8.41 -6.27
CA TRP A 30 0.87 -9.10 -7.24
C TRP A 30 1.68 -9.68 -8.41
N LEU A 31 2.66 -8.93 -8.94
CA LEU A 31 3.57 -9.46 -9.95
C LEU A 31 4.35 -10.66 -9.42
N GLY A 32 4.83 -10.62 -8.18
CA GLY A 32 5.48 -11.74 -7.50
C GLY A 32 4.58 -12.98 -7.40
N VAL A 33 3.30 -12.80 -7.09
CA VAL A 33 2.32 -13.91 -7.07
C VAL A 33 2.17 -14.54 -8.46
N LEU A 34 2.00 -13.73 -9.50
CA LEU A 34 1.82 -14.21 -10.87
C LEU A 34 3.08 -14.93 -11.38
N VAL A 35 4.25 -14.31 -11.23
CA VAL A 35 5.53 -14.89 -11.62
C VAL A 35 5.83 -16.15 -10.82
N GLY A 36 5.60 -16.13 -9.51
CA GLY A 36 5.78 -17.28 -8.63
C GLY A 36 4.88 -18.45 -9.02
N THR A 37 3.62 -18.18 -9.39
CA THR A 37 2.67 -19.19 -9.85
C THR A 37 3.13 -19.84 -11.16
N VAL A 38 3.56 -19.03 -12.14
CA VAL A 38 4.10 -19.54 -13.42
C VAL A 38 5.38 -20.33 -13.19
N ALA A 39 6.28 -19.85 -12.33
CA ALA A 39 7.51 -20.57 -11.99
C ALA A 39 7.23 -21.92 -11.31
N ALA A 40 6.27 -21.96 -10.37
CA ALA A 40 5.85 -23.20 -9.73
C ALA A 40 5.28 -24.20 -10.75
N PHE A 41 4.50 -23.72 -11.72
CA PHE A 41 3.94 -24.55 -12.78
C PHE A 41 5.03 -25.16 -13.68
N LEU A 42 6.00 -24.36 -14.11
CA LEU A 42 7.06 -24.76 -15.06
C LEU A 42 8.23 -25.52 -14.41
N SER A 43 8.28 -25.61 -13.08
CA SER A 43 9.40 -26.27 -12.39
C SER A 43 9.45 -27.79 -12.66
N PRO A 44 10.62 -28.44 -12.58
CA PRO A 44 10.75 -29.89 -12.81
C PRO A 44 9.88 -30.77 -11.90
N ASN A 45 9.62 -30.31 -10.68
CA ASN A 45 8.72 -30.95 -9.71
C ASN A 45 7.39 -30.18 -9.59
N GLY A 46 7.04 -29.42 -10.62
CA GLY A 46 5.91 -28.49 -10.66
C GLY A 46 4.60 -29.11 -11.13
N GLY A 47 3.84 -28.31 -11.88
CA GLY A 47 2.53 -28.68 -12.41
C GLY A 47 1.37 -27.94 -11.73
N VAL A 48 0.14 -28.40 -12.00
CA VAL A 48 -1.09 -27.68 -11.63
C VAL A 48 -1.23 -27.54 -10.11
N ILE A 49 -1.02 -28.62 -9.35
CA ILE A 49 -1.25 -28.61 -7.90
C ILE A 49 -0.31 -27.62 -7.19
N PRO A 50 1.03 -27.65 -7.37
CA PRO A 50 1.92 -26.65 -6.77
C PRO A 50 1.56 -25.23 -7.20
N ALA A 51 1.26 -25.00 -8.48
CA ALA A 51 0.91 -23.68 -8.99
C ALA A 51 -0.37 -23.12 -8.34
N VAL A 52 -1.41 -23.95 -8.18
CA VAL A 52 -2.66 -23.54 -7.50
C VAL A 52 -2.39 -23.20 -6.03
N PHE A 53 -1.59 -24.00 -5.32
CA PHE A 53 -1.20 -23.68 -3.94
C PHE A 53 -0.42 -22.37 -3.85
N THR A 54 0.56 -22.15 -4.73
CA THR A 54 1.31 -20.89 -4.79
C THR A 54 0.41 -19.71 -5.08
N LEU A 55 -0.53 -19.85 -6.03
CA LEU A 55 -1.49 -18.80 -6.37
C LEU A 55 -2.39 -18.47 -5.19
N LEU A 56 -2.96 -19.46 -4.51
CA LEU A 56 -3.85 -19.27 -3.36
C LEU A 56 -3.11 -18.63 -2.17
N ALA A 57 -1.95 -19.19 -1.80
CA ALA A 57 -1.16 -18.67 -0.69
C ALA A 57 -0.62 -17.26 -0.98
N GLY A 58 -0.07 -17.06 -2.18
CA GLY A 58 0.45 -15.78 -2.62
C GLY A 58 -0.64 -14.71 -2.72
N THR A 59 -1.79 -15.03 -3.29
CA THR A 59 -2.93 -14.11 -3.38
C THR A 59 -3.44 -13.74 -1.98
N THR A 60 -3.59 -14.73 -1.09
CA THR A 60 -4.00 -14.48 0.30
C THR A 60 -3.01 -13.54 0.98
N TYR A 61 -1.71 -13.79 0.84
CA TYR A 61 -0.67 -12.93 1.39
C TYR A 61 -0.70 -11.52 0.79
N ALA A 62 -0.82 -11.38 -0.54
CA ALA A 62 -0.86 -10.09 -1.21
C ALA A 62 -2.08 -9.26 -0.80
N VAL A 63 -3.25 -9.89 -0.67
CA VAL A 63 -4.48 -9.23 -0.21
C VAL A 63 -4.32 -8.76 1.24
N LEU A 64 -3.85 -9.63 2.14
CA LEU A 64 -3.68 -9.28 3.55
C LEU A 64 -2.62 -8.20 3.72
N MET A 65 -1.44 -8.38 3.12
CA MET A 65 -0.32 -7.45 3.26
C MET A 65 -0.62 -6.12 2.57
N GLY A 66 -1.03 -6.15 1.31
CA GLY A 66 -1.39 -4.94 0.56
C GLY A 66 -2.59 -4.22 1.18
N GLY A 67 -3.61 -4.97 1.61
CA GLY A 67 -4.76 -4.44 2.34
C GLY A 67 -4.35 -3.74 3.62
N MET A 68 -3.49 -4.35 4.45
CA MET A 68 -2.98 -3.73 5.67
C MET A 68 -2.20 -2.44 5.40
N MET A 69 -1.37 -2.40 4.34
CA MET A 69 -0.66 -1.17 3.97
C MET A 69 -1.62 -0.04 3.62
N TYR A 70 -2.67 -0.32 2.84
CA TYR A 70 -3.71 0.66 2.54
C TYR A 70 -4.58 1.02 3.75
N LEU A 71 -4.82 0.09 4.68
CA LEU A 71 -5.51 0.40 5.93
C LEU A 71 -4.74 1.42 6.76
N PHE A 72 -3.42 1.27 6.89
CA PHE A 72 -2.59 2.26 7.60
C PHE A 72 -2.62 3.64 6.93
N LEU A 73 -2.55 3.69 5.61
CA LEU A 73 -2.75 4.93 4.85
C LEU A 73 -4.14 5.53 5.13
N GLY A 74 -5.19 4.70 5.13
CA GLY A 74 -6.56 5.13 5.40
C GLY A 74 -6.74 5.71 6.81
N VAL A 75 -6.16 5.06 7.83
CA VAL A 75 -6.16 5.58 9.21
C VAL A 75 -5.52 6.96 9.27
N TYR A 76 -4.36 7.13 8.65
CA TYR A 76 -3.67 8.43 8.60
C TYR A 76 -4.56 9.53 8.00
N HIS A 77 -5.17 9.28 6.85
CA HIS A 77 -6.06 10.24 6.17
C HIS A 77 -7.30 10.58 7.01
N ASN A 78 -7.90 9.58 7.65
CA ASN A 78 -9.07 9.77 8.49
C ASN A 78 -8.75 10.60 9.75
N THR A 79 -7.59 10.36 10.37
CA THR A 79 -7.13 11.16 11.52
C THR A 79 -6.82 12.59 11.09
N LYS A 80 -6.15 12.81 9.95
CA LYS A 80 -5.87 14.15 9.41
C LYS A 80 -7.17 14.93 9.16
N ARG A 81 -8.14 14.34 8.47
CA ARG A 81 -9.44 14.99 8.19
C ARG A 81 -10.20 15.33 9.48
N THR A 82 -10.13 14.45 10.48
CA THR A 82 -10.74 14.71 11.80
C THR A 82 -10.07 15.89 12.50
N ALA A 83 -8.73 15.96 12.49
CA ALA A 83 -8.00 17.08 13.08
C ALA A 83 -8.35 18.41 12.40
N GLU A 84 -8.37 18.44 11.06
CA GLU A 84 -8.75 19.62 10.27
C GLU A 84 -10.18 20.08 10.59
N ALA A 85 -11.14 19.16 10.71
CA ALA A 85 -12.51 19.48 11.07
C ALA A 85 -12.65 20.05 12.49
N ILE A 86 -11.88 19.53 13.46
CA ILE A 86 -11.85 20.05 14.83
C ILE A 86 -11.25 21.47 14.85
N GLU A 87 -10.16 21.71 14.10
CA GLU A 87 -9.57 23.04 13.98
C GLU A 87 -10.54 24.05 13.34
N GLU A 88 -11.36 23.64 12.38
CA GLU A 88 -12.40 24.51 11.79
C GLU A 88 -13.50 24.82 12.80
N LEU A 89 -13.97 23.82 13.56
CA LEU A 89 -14.97 24.01 14.60
C LEU A 89 -14.49 24.95 15.70
N ALA A 90 -13.22 24.85 16.11
CA ALA A 90 -12.63 25.71 17.14
C ALA A 90 -12.41 27.16 16.68
N LYS A 91 -12.46 27.43 15.37
CA LYS A 91 -12.36 28.79 14.80
C LYS A 91 -13.71 29.51 14.71
N ARG A 92 -14.82 28.82 14.98
CA ARG A 92 -16.18 29.40 15.04
C ARG A 92 -16.48 29.89 16.44
#